data_AF-A0A7T8H183-F1
#
_entry.id   AF-A0A7T8H183-F1
#
_cell.length_a   1.000
_cell.length_b   1.000
_cell.length_c   1.000
_cell.angle_alpha   90.00
_cell.angle_beta   90.00
_cell.angle_gamma   90.00
#
_symmetry.space_group_name_H-M   'P 1'
#
loop_
_entity.id
_entity.type
_entity.pdbx_description
1 polymer ?
#
loop_
_entity_poly.entity_id
_entity_poly.type
_entity_poly.pdbx_seq_one_letter_code
_entity_poly.pdbx_strand_id
1 'polypeptide(L)'
;MEDYTNMRGFVSAFSASMEVKDGNYGIFALDCEMCYTTHGNELTRVTVVNYEGETVYEALVKPSRDVIDYNTRFSGISPKDLENVSTSIRDVQAVLLSMISSETILIGHSLESDLKALKASLNEIGGHDSAEDALAALDLMKVKVKSDVKKLQQDSSKAKM
;
A
#
# COMPACT_ATOMS: atom_id res chain seq x y z
N MET A 1 0.73 13.47 -23.17
CA MET A 1 -0.34 12.46 -23.32
C MET A 1 0.20 11.23 -22.62
N GLU A 2 -0.25 10.98 -21.39
CA GLU A 2 0.11 9.75 -20.67
C GLU A 2 -0.47 8.56 -21.46
N ASP A 3 0.40 7.62 -21.84
CA ASP A 3 -0.03 6.40 -22.50
C ASP A 3 -0.54 5.43 -21.43
N TYR A 4 -1.84 5.56 -21.12
CA TYR A 4 -2.56 4.72 -20.15
C TYR A 4 -2.59 3.22 -20.53
N THR A 5 -2.03 2.83 -21.68
CA THR A 5 -1.95 1.43 -22.13
C THR A 5 -0.57 0.80 -21.94
N ASN A 6 0.43 1.56 -21.50
CA ASN A 6 1.79 1.07 -21.36
C ASN A 6 1.99 0.24 -20.08
N MET A 7 1.66 -1.05 -20.16
CA MET A 7 1.81 -2.06 -19.10
C MET A 7 3.28 -2.47 -18.83
N ARG A 8 4.27 -1.78 -19.39
CA ARG A 8 5.68 -2.18 -19.28
C ARG A 8 6.19 -2.03 -17.85
N GLY A 9 6.61 -3.15 -17.26
CA GLY A 9 7.15 -3.21 -15.90
C GLY A 9 6.07 -3.42 -14.84
N PHE A 10 4.81 -3.62 -15.24
CA PHE A 10 3.78 -4.08 -14.34
C PHE A 10 3.98 -5.55 -14.00
N VAL A 11 3.80 -5.90 -12.72
CA VAL A 11 3.70 -7.29 -12.25
C VAL A 11 2.28 -7.60 -11.87
N SER A 12 1.82 -8.81 -12.17
CA SER A 12 0.51 -9.28 -11.71
C SER A 12 0.68 -10.23 -10.54
N ALA A 13 -0.16 -10.07 -9.51
CA ALA A 13 -0.26 -11.09 -8.48
C ALA A 13 -0.71 -12.41 -9.12
N PHE A 14 -0.07 -13.50 -8.73
CA PHE A 14 -0.48 -14.83 -9.15
C PHE A 14 -1.56 -15.34 -8.19
N SER A 15 -2.45 -16.19 -8.70
CA SER A 15 -3.32 -16.98 -7.82
C SER A 15 -2.46 -17.83 -6.90
N ALA A 16 -2.83 -17.88 -5.63
CA ALA A 16 -2.11 -18.62 -4.62
C ALA A 16 -1.92 -20.08 -5.06
N SER A 17 -0.68 -20.43 -5.40
CA SER A 17 -0.33 -21.78 -5.87
C SER A 17 -0.51 -22.88 -4.81
N MET A 18 -0.71 -22.49 -3.55
CA MET A 18 -1.00 -23.38 -2.44
C MET A 18 -2.31 -22.96 -1.78
N GLU A 19 -3.26 -23.90 -1.71
CA GLU A 19 -4.45 -23.74 -0.87
C GLU A 19 -4.00 -23.56 0.58
N VAL A 20 -4.24 -22.37 1.14
CA VAL A 20 -4.03 -22.14 2.56
C VAL A 20 -5.08 -22.97 3.29
N LYS A 21 -4.66 -23.75 4.30
CA LYS A 21 -5.48 -24.79 4.98
C LYS A 21 -6.88 -24.32 5.44
N ASP A 22 -7.05 -23.03 5.69
CA ASP A 22 -8.30 -22.43 6.16
C ASP A 22 -8.90 -21.41 5.18
N GLY A 23 -8.37 -21.31 3.95
CA GLY A 23 -8.78 -20.30 2.95
C GLY A 23 -8.48 -18.86 3.34
N ASN A 24 -7.68 -18.64 4.39
CA ASN A 24 -7.28 -17.33 4.85
C ASN A 24 -5.98 -16.88 4.15
N TYR A 25 -6.12 -16.12 3.07
CA TYR A 25 -5.02 -15.58 2.28
C TYR A 25 -4.44 -14.26 2.83
N GLY A 26 -4.86 -13.88 4.05
CA GLY A 26 -4.40 -12.68 4.75
C GLY A 26 -5.19 -11.42 4.39
N ILE A 27 -5.15 -10.46 5.32
CA ILE A 27 -5.66 -9.10 5.12
C ILE A 27 -4.49 -8.16 5.37
N PHE A 28 -4.18 -7.32 4.40
CA PHE A 28 -3.12 -6.32 4.52
C PHE A 28 -3.66 -4.94 4.18
N ALA A 29 -3.19 -3.92 4.89
CA ALA A 29 -3.29 -2.55 4.47
C ALA A 29 -1.99 -2.12 3.78
N LEU A 30 -2.10 -1.37 2.69
CA LEU A 30 -0.96 -0.86 1.92
C LEU A 30 -1.13 0.63 1.67
N ASP A 31 -0.03 1.36 1.80
CA ASP A 31 0.06 2.79 1.52
C ASP A 31 1.41 3.10 0.86
N CYS A 32 1.41 4.03 -0.09
CA CYS A 32 2.60 4.42 -0.84
C CYS A 32 2.80 5.93 -0.78
N GLU A 33 4.06 6.34 -0.72
CA GLU A 33 4.47 7.72 -0.92
C GLU A 33 5.14 7.87 -2.27
N MET A 34 4.77 8.93 -2.99
CA MET A 34 5.25 9.19 -4.35
C MET A 34 5.92 10.55 -4.46
N CYS A 35 6.85 10.64 -5.41
CA CYS A 35 7.43 11.88 -5.90
C CYS A 35 7.09 12.10 -7.37
N TYR A 36 7.21 13.35 -7.82
CA TYR A 36 7.08 13.71 -9.23
C TYR A 36 8.43 13.64 -9.91
N THR A 37 8.50 12.88 -11.00
CA THR A 37 9.70 12.75 -11.83
C THR A 37 9.46 13.30 -13.23
N THR A 38 10.51 13.33 -14.05
CA THR A 38 10.41 13.66 -15.48
C THR A 38 9.46 12.77 -16.29
N HIS A 39 9.01 11.65 -15.74
CA HIS A 39 8.11 10.69 -16.41
C HIS A 39 6.80 10.46 -15.64
N GLY A 40 6.46 11.35 -14.69
CA GLY A 40 5.26 11.23 -13.86
C GLY A 40 5.57 10.75 -12.44
N ASN A 41 4.55 10.23 -11.76
CA ASN A 41 4.64 9.81 -10.36
C ASN A 41 5.47 8.52 -10.23
N GLU A 42 6.45 8.53 -9.33
CA GLU A 42 7.21 7.33 -8.98
C GLU A 42 7.23 7.10 -7.46
N LEU A 43 7.25 5.83 -7.07
CA LEU A 43 7.27 5.37 -5.69
C LEU A 43 8.55 5.78 -4.96
N THR A 44 8.40 6.21 -3.72
CA THR A 44 9.50 6.59 -2.80
C THR A 44 9.44 5.87 -1.46
N ARG A 45 8.25 5.49 -0.99
CA ARG A 45 8.07 4.63 0.19
C ARG A 45 6.87 3.72 -0.03
N VAL A 46 6.94 2.50 0.47
CA VAL A 46 5.79 1.60 0.60
C VAL A 46 5.76 1.09 2.04
N THR A 47 4.56 1.01 2.60
CA THR A 47 4.30 0.44 3.92
C THR A 47 3.16 -0.55 3.82
N VAL A 48 3.33 -1.74 4.40
CA VAL A 48 2.33 -2.80 4.48
C VAL A 48 2.14 -3.19 5.93
N VAL A 49 0.87 -3.27 6.34
CA VAL A 49 0.44 -3.54 7.71
C VAL A 49 -0.49 -4.74 7.70
N ASN A 50 -0.35 -5.66 8.67
CA ASN A 50 -1.26 -6.81 8.82
C ASN A 50 -2.58 -6.42 9.52
N TYR A 51 -3.49 -7.38 9.69
CA TYR A 51 -4.80 -7.14 10.31
C TYR A 51 -4.70 -6.80 11.81
N GLU A 52 -3.59 -7.16 12.46
CA GLU A 52 -3.27 -6.79 13.84
C GLU A 52 -2.78 -5.34 13.97
N GLY A 53 -2.48 -4.66 12.86
CA GLY A 53 -1.98 -3.29 12.84
C GLY A 53 -0.46 -3.18 12.97
N GLU A 54 0.27 -4.27 12.75
CA GLU A 54 1.72 -4.32 12.78
C GLU A 54 2.30 -4.10 11.38
N THR A 55 3.34 -3.27 11.28
CA THR A 55 4.08 -3.08 10.03
C THR A 55 4.86 -4.35 9.69
N VAL A 56 4.41 -5.08 8.67
CA VAL A 56 5.02 -6.33 8.22
C VAL A 56 6.03 -6.11 7.09
N TYR A 57 5.93 -4.99 6.39
CA TYR A 57 6.91 -4.59 5.39
C TYR A 57 6.93 -3.06 5.25
N GLU A 58 8.12 -2.48 5.21
CA GLU A 58 8.32 -1.07 4.90
C GLU A 58 9.64 -0.89 4.17
N ALA A 59 9.64 -0.09 3.11
CA ALA A 59 10.84 0.20 2.36
C ALA A 59 10.80 1.59 1.72
N LEU A 60 11.95 2.28 1.76
CA LEU A 60 12.22 3.39 0.83
C LEU A 60 12.63 2.82 -0.52
N VAL A 61 12.25 3.53 -1.58
CA VAL A 61 12.47 3.13 -2.97
C VAL A 61 13.19 4.23 -3.70
N LYS A 62 14.23 3.88 -4.44
CA LYS A 62 14.94 4.82 -5.31
C LYS A 62 14.15 5.02 -6.61
N PRO A 63 13.70 6.25 -6.92
CA PRO A 63 13.10 6.57 -8.21
C PRO A 63 14.07 6.25 -9.35
N SER A 64 13.53 5.74 -10.45
CA SER A 64 14.29 5.38 -11.65
C SER A 64 14.60 6.58 -12.55
N ARG A 65 13.88 7.68 -12.34
CA ARG A 65 13.98 8.93 -13.08
C ARG A 65 14.34 10.09 -12.16
N ASP A 66 14.90 11.14 -12.76
CA ASP A 66 15.23 12.36 -12.03
C ASP A 66 13.98 12.96 -11.38
N VAL A 67 14.07 13.17 -10.07
CA VAL A 67 13.01 13.73 -9.26
C VAL A 67 12.94 15.24 -9.52
N ILE A 68 11.76 15.72 -9.89
CA ILE A 68 11.44 17.14 -10.05
C ILE A 68 10.94 17.71 -8.72
N ASP A 69 10.07 16.97 -8.03
CA ASP A 69 9.51 17.35 -6.73
C ASP A 69 9.31 16.11 -5.87
N TYR A 70 9.93 16.10 -4.68
CA TYR A 70 9.80 15.02 -3.69
C TYR A 70 8.43 14.98 -3.01
N ASN A 71 7.62 16.01 -3.23
CA ASN A 71 6.30 16.15 -2.64
C ASN A 71 6.35 16.11 -1.11
N THR A 72 7.46 16.57 -0.51
CA THR A 72 7.83 16.39 0.91
C THR A 72 6.74 16.83 1.89
N ARG A 73 5.93 17.84 1.53
CA ARG A 73 4.79 18.29 2.33
C ARG A 73 3.79 17.17 2.62
N PHE A 74 3.60 16.27 1.67
CA PHE A 74 2.65 15.17 1.76
C PHE A 74 3.38 13.84 2.02
N SER A 75 4.48 13.57 1.31
CA SER A 75 5.23 12.31 1.44
C SER A 75 6.05 12.20 2.72
N GLY A 76 6.45 13.35 3.28
CA GLY A 76 7.46 13.42 4.33
C GLY A 76 8.87 12.98 3.89
N ILE A 77 9.07 12.70 2.60
CA ILE A 77 10.36 12.25 2.05
C ILE A 77 11.17 13.46 1.59
N SER A 78 12.40 13.58 2.10
CA SER A 78 13.38 14.56 1.66
C SER A 78 14.40 13.94 0.69
N PRO A 79 15.12 14.75 -0.10
CA PRO A 79 16.21 14.26 -0.95
C PRO A 79 17.26 13.45 -0.17
N LYS A 80 17.52 13.83 1.09
CA LYS A 80 18.51 13.18 1.95
C LYS A 80 18.08 11.76 2.35
N ASP A 81 16.77 11.53 2.52
CA ASP A 81 16.25 10.21 2.88
C ASP A 81 16.48 9.19 1.75
N LEU A 82 16.58 9.64 0.49
CA LEU A 82 16.80 8.78 -0.68
C LEU A 82 18.28 8.69 -1.13
N GLU A 83 19.19 9.46 -0.54
CA GLU A 83 20.58 9.59 -1.01
C GLU A 83 21.32 8.24 -1.08
N ASN A 84 21.10 7.38 -0.07
CA ASN A 84 21.75 6.07 0.05
C ASN A 84 20.79 4.90 -0.18
N VAL A 85 19.58 5.16 -0.68
CA VAL A 85 18.61 4.10 -0.97
C VAL A 85 18.99 3.44 -2.29
N SER A 86 19.16 2.12 -2.27
CA SER A 86 19.43 1.31 -3.46
C SER A 86 18.27 0.40 -3.86
N THR A 87 17.27 0.25 -2.99
CA THR A 87 16.09 -0.58 -3.22
C THR A 87 15.35 -0.07 -4.45
N SER A 88 15.16 -0.96 -5.42
CA SER A 88 14.41 -0.67 -6.64
C SER A 88 12.94 -1.06 -6.48
N ILE A 89 12.10 -0.55 -7.37
CA ILE A 89 10.70 -0.99 -7.48
C ILE A 89 10.57 -2.50 -7.69
N ARG A 90 11.53 -3.13 -8.37
CA ARG A 90 11.51 -4.59 -8.62
C ARG A 90 11.74 -5.38 -7.34
N ASP A 91 12.60 -4.89 -6.45
CA ASP A 91 12.85 -5.54 -5.17
C ASP A 91 11.58 -5.50 -4.31
N VAL A 92 10.91 -4.34 -4.29
CA VAL A 92 9.61 -4.17 -3.63
C VAL A 92 8.56 -5.11 -4.22
N GLN A 93 8.42 -5.14 -5.55
CA GLN A 93 7.48 -6.02 -6.24
C GLN A 93 7.70 -7.49 -5.87
N ALA A 94 8.96 -7.95 -5.83
CA ALA A 94 9.27 -9.32 -5.46
C ALA A 94 8.82 -9.66 -4.03
N VAL A 95 9.02 -8.75 -3.07
CA VAL A 95 8.54 -8.93 -1.69
C VAL A 95 7.01 -8.94 -1.64
N LEU A 96 6.35 -7.98 -2.29
CA LEU A 96 4.89 -7.91 -2.31
C LEU A 96 4.26 -9.15 -2.95
N LEU A 97 4.82 -9.66 -4.04
CA LEU A 97 4.34 -10.89 -4.69
C LEU A 97 4.58 -12.16 -3.84
N SER A 98 5.49 -12.11 -2.87
CA SER A 98 5.69 -13.22 -1.92
C SER A 98 4.68 -13.23 -0.78
N MET A 99 3.97 -12.12 -0.55
CA MET A 99 3.05 -11.95 0.58
C MET A 99 1.59 -11.66 0.18
N ILE A 100 1.36 -11.14 -1.04
CA ILE A 100 0.04 -10.80 -1.58
C ILE A 100 -0.25 -11.68 -2.79
N SER A 101 -1.40 -12.35 -2.76
CA SER A 101 -1.99 -13.14 -3.84
C SER A 101 -3.30 -12.52 -4.31
N SER A 102 -3.89 -13.01 -5.41
CA SER A 102 -5.21 -12.51 -5.87
C SER A 102 -6.34 -12.76 -4.87
N GLU A 103 -6.16 -13.71 -3.96
CA GLU A 103 -7.13 -14.04 -2.91
C GLU A 103 -6.91 -13.21 -1.62
N THR A 104 -5.79 -12.49 -1.52
CA THR A 104 -5.47 -11.62 -0.38
C THR A 104 -6.34 -10.37 -0.42
N ILE A 105 -6.96 -10.02 0.72
CA ILE A 105 -7.72 -8.77 0.83
C ILE A 105 -6.71 -7.63 1.06
N LEU A 106 -6.54 -6.78 0.06
CA LEU A 106 -5.74 -5.57 0.17
C LEU A 106 -6.63 -4.36 0.46
N ILE A 107 -6.23 -3.55 1.44
CA ILE A 107 -6.95 -2.38 1.92
C ILE A 107 -6.06 -1.14 1.76
N GLY A 108 -6.62 -0.01 1.33
CA GLY A 108 -5.92 1.27 1.26
C GLY A 108 -6.88 2.41 0.89
N HIS A 109 -6.47 3.65 1.10
CA HIS A 109 -7.33 4.82 0.86
C HIS A 109 -7.44 5.16 -0.65
N SER A 110 -6.43 4.84 -1.45
CA SER A 110 -6.41 5.13 -2.89
C SER A 110 -5.58 4.10 -3.65
N LEU A 111 -5.88 2.82 -3.41
CA LEU A 111 -5.10 1.68 -3.89
C LEU A 111 -4.82 1.72 -5.39
N GLU A 112 -5.70 2.27 -6.23
CA GLU A 112 -5.42 2.40 -7.65
C GLU A 112 -4.16 3.25 -7.93
N SER A 113 -4.00 4.37 -7.22
CA SER A 113 -2.82 5.22 -7.30
C SER A 113 -1.58 4.50 -6.77
N ASP A 114 -1.72 3.80 -5.64
CA ASP A 114 -0.64 3.05 -5.01
C ASP A 114 -0.14 1.90 -5.90
N LEU A 115 -1.06 1.13 -6.47
CA LEU A 115 -0.77 0.01 -7.37
C LEU A 115 -0.20 0.49 -8.71
N LYS A 116 -0.64 1.64 -9.23
CA LYS A 116 0.00 2.27 -10.39
C LYS A 116 1.45 2.68 -10.08
N ALA A 117 1.70 3.29 -8.92
CA ALA A 117 3.05 3.68 -8.49
C ALA A 117 3.96 2.45 -8.27
N LEU A 118 3.39 1.36 -7.74
CA LEU A 118 4.04 0.06 -7.58
C LEU A 118 4.23 -0.70 -8.91
N LYS A 119 3.57 -0.25 -9.98
CA LYS A 119 3.45 -0.99 -11.25
C LYS A 119 3.00 -2.42 -10.95
N ALA A 120 1.90 -2.57 -10.23
CA ALA A 120 1.35 -3.85 -9.84
C ALA A 120 -0.13 -3.95 -10.25
N SER A 121 -0.60 -5.15 -10.55
CA SER A 121 -1.99 -5.47 -10.83
C SER A 121 -2.40 -6.67 -9.97
N LEU A 122 -3.43 -6.50 -9.13
CA LEU A 122 -3.86 -7.55 -8.20
C LEU A 122 -5.05 -8.38 -8.71
N ASN A 123 -5.74 -7.91 -9.75
CA ASN A 123 -6.88 -8.59 -10.36
C ASN A 123 -6.94 -8.31 -11.86
N GLU A 124 -7.31 -9.32 -12.66
CA GLU A 124 -7.85 -9.08 -14.00
C GLU A 124 -9.22 -8.39 -13.88
N ILE A 125 -9.20 -7.05 -13.89
CA ILE A 125 -10.27 -6.12 -14.25
C ILE A 125 -11.70 -6.63 -13.93
N GLY A 126 -12.03 -6.74 -12.65
CA GLY A 126 -13.39 -6.55 -12.17
C GLY A 126 -13.57 -5.07 -11.87
N GLY A 127 -14.44 -4.38 -12.62
CA GLY A 127 -14.67 -2.95 -12.44
C GLY A 127 -15.09 -2.59 -11.01
N HIS A 128 -14.54 -1.50 -10.49
CA HIS A 128 -14.86 -0.99 -9.16
C HIS A 128 -16.30 -0.47 -9.12
N ASP A 129 -17.12 -1.00 -8.22
CA ASP A 129 -18.39 -0.37 -7.85
C ASP A 129 -18.12 0.68 -6.78
N SER A 130 -18.50 1.93 -7.04
CA SER A 130 -18.34 3.04 -6.09
C SER A 130 -19.06 2.79 -4.76
N ALA A 131 -20.05 1.91 -4.72
CA ALA A 131 -20.70 1.50 -3.48
C ALA A 131 -19.82 0.57 -2.61
N GLU A 132 -19.05 -0.33 -3.24
CA GLU A 132 -18.12 -1.22 -2.54
C GLU A 132 -16.96 -0.42 -1.92
N ASP A 133 -16.41 0.53 -2.68
CA ASP A 133 -15.36 1.45 -2.18
C ASP A 133 -15.88 2.28 -1.00
N ALA A 134 -17.12 2.79 -1.06
CA ALA A 134 -17.73 3.57 0.02
C ALA A 134 -18.01 2.72 1.28
N LEU A 135 -18.39 1.45 1.12
CA LEU A 135 -18.62 0.53 2.22
C LEU A 135 -17.31 0.14 2.90
N ALA A 136 -16.26 -0.14 2.14
CA ALA A 136 -14.92 -0.41 2.67
C ALA A 136 -14.41 0.78 3.50
N ALA A 137 -14.57 2.01 2.99
CA ALA A 137 -14.23 3.23 3.70
C ALA A 137 -15.04 3.41 5.00
N LEU A 138 -16.34 3.06 4.99
CA LEU A 138 -17.19 3.12 6.17
C LEU A 138 -16.81 2.06 7.21
N ASP A 139 -16.45 0.85 6.78
CA ASP A 139 -16.04 -0.22 7.69
C ASP A 139 -14.67 0.07 8.33
N LEU A 140 -13.76 0.70 7.59
CA LEU A 140 -12.52 1.28 8.13
C LEU A 140 -12.81 2.31 9.23
N MET A 141 -13.76 3.23 9.00
CA MET A 141 -14.16 4.22 10.00
C MET A 141 -14.69 3.54 11.27
N LYS A 142 -15.49 2.49 11.14
CA LYS A 142 -16.01 1.72 12.30
C LYS A 142 -14.88 1.03 13.07
N VAL A 143 -13.87 0.47 12.39
CA VAL A 143 -12.71 -0.17 13.03
C VAL A 143 -11.89 0.86 13.81
N LYS A 144 -11.60 2.01 13.21
CA LYS A 144 -10.87 3.11 13.87
C LYS A 144 -11.61 3.63 15.09
N VAL A 145 -12.91 3.90 14.97
CA VAL A 145 -13.76 4.34 16.09
C VAL A 145 -13.74 3.32 17.23
N LYS A 146 -13.88 2.01 16.92
CA LYS A 146 -13.83 0.95 17.94
C LYS A 146 -12.46 0.88 18.64
N SER A 147 -11.37 1.07 17.89
CA SER A 147 -10.01 1.10 18.45
C SER A 147 -9.79 2.28 19.40
N ASP A 148 -10.21 3.48 18.98
CA ASP A 148 -10.07 4.69 19.78
C ASP A 148 -10.95 4.63 21.05
N VAL A 149 -12.16 4.06 20.96
CA VAL A 149 -13.01 3.80 22.14
C VAL A 149 -12.33 2.83 23.12
N LYS A 150 -11.69 1.75 22.64
CA LYS A 150 -10.96 0.82 23.51
C LYS A 150 -9.77 1.48 24.21
N LYS A 151 -9.01 2.33 23.51
CA LYS A 151 -7.90 3.10 24.10
C LYS A 151 -8.40 4.02 25.22
N LEU A 152 -9.48 4.77 24.97
CA LEU A 152 -10.09 5.64 25.99
C LEU A 152 -10.54 4.89 27.24
N GLN A 153 -11.09 3.68 27.09
CA GLN A 153 -11.50 2.84 28.22
C GLN A 153 -10.30 2.31 29.02
N GLN A 154 -9.20 1.93 28.35
CA GLN A 154 -7.98 1.49 29.02
C GLN A 154 -7.28 2.63 29.77
N ASP A 155 -7.19 3.82 29.17
CA ASP A 155 -6.58 5.00 29.79
C ASP A 155 -7.39 5.47 31.00
N SER A 156 -8.72 5.44 30.91
CA SER A 156 -9.62 5.74 32.03
C SER A 156 -9.52 4.75 33.19
N SER A 157 -9.14 3.50 32.91
CA SER A 157 -8.97 2.46 33.94
C SER A 157 -7.63 2.57 34.66
N LYS A 158 -6.57 2.97 33.93
CA LYS A 158 -5.24 3.23 34.51
C LYS A 158 -5.19 4.51 35.35
N ALA A 159 -5.97 5.53 35.01
CA ALA A 159 -6.05 6.78 35.77
C ALA A 159 -6.81 6.66 37.11
N LYS A 160 -7.47 5.53 37.39
CA LYS A 160 -8.20 5.26 38.64
C LYS A 160 -7.45 4.34 39.62
N MET A 161 -6.24 3.89 39.28
CA MET A 161 -5.30 3.21 40.19
C MET A 161 -4.24 4.19 40.68
#